data_AF-A0A6B3HWZ6-F1
#
_entry.id   AF-A0A6B3HWZ6-F1
#
_cell.length_a   1.000
_cell.length_b   1.000
_cell.length_c   1.000
_cell.angle_alpha   90.00
_cell.angle_beta   90.00
_cell.angle_gamma   90.00
#
_symmetry.space_group_name_H-M   'P 1'
#
loop_
_entity.id
_entity.type
_entity.pdbx_description
1 polymer ?
#
loop_
_entity_poly.entity_id
_entity_poly.type
_entity_poly.pdbx_seq_one_letter_code
_entity_poly.pdbx_strand_id
1 'polypeptide(L)'
;EVLVRSFQDSNGDGIGDLKGITAKLDYLQWLGVDCLWLPPFFKSPLRDGGYDVSDYTAVLPEFGDLADFVEFVDASHQRGMRVIIDFVMNHTSDQHEWFQ
;
A
#
# COMPACT_ATOMS: atom_id res chain seq x y z
N GLU A 1 11.07 -2.58 3.53
CA GLU A 1 10.24 -2.35 2.33
C GLU A 1 9.28 -3.52 2.18
N VAL A 2 8.00 -3.25 1.90
CA VAL A 2 6.94 -4.26 1.76
C VAL A 2 6.14 -3.95 0.51
N LEU A 3 6.29 -4.78 -0.54
CA LEU A 3 5.49 -4.67 -1.75
C LEU A 3 4.10 -5.26 -1.50
N VAL A 4 3.06 -4.42 -1.47
CA VAL A 4 1.68 -4.83 -1.16
C VAL A 4 1.25 -6.03 -2.01
N ARG A 5 1.37 -5.88 -3.34
CA ARG A 5 1.00 -6.88 -4.35
C ARG A 5 1.61 -8.28 -4.14
N SER A 6 2.79 -8.40 -3.53
CA SER A 6 3.54 -9.66 -3.49
C SER A 6 3.80 -10.18 -2.08
N PHE A 7 3.33 -9.48 -1.04
CA PHE A 7 3.68 -9.82 0.34
C PHE A 7 2.78 -10.92 0.92
N GLN A 8 1.46 -10.70 0.94
CA GLN A 8 0.49 -11.67 1.46
C GLN A 8 -0.90 -11.38 0.89
N ASP A 9 -1.50 -12.37 0.24
CA ASP A 9 -2.91 -12.38 -0.18
C ASP A 9 -3.79 -12.75 1.02
N SER A 10 -4.87 -12.00 1.25
CA SER A 10 -5.84 -12.25 2.32
C SER A 10 -7.18 -12.81 1.85
N ASN A 11 -7.47 -12.75 0.55
CA ASN A 11 -8.80 -13.01 -0.02
C ASN A 11 -8.82 -14.18 -1.04
N GLY A 12 -7.66 -14.67 -1.46
CA GLY A 12 -7.49 -15.82 -2.36
C GLY A 12 -7.50 -15.47 -3.86
N ASP A 13 -7.39 -14.20 -4.23
CA ASP A 13 -7.34 -13.75 -5.64
C ASP A 13 -5.94 -13.84 -6.27
N GLY A 14 -4.91 -14.17 -5.49
CA GLY A 14 -3.53 -14.29 -5.92
C GLY A 14 -2.72 -12.99 -5.88
N ILE A 15 -3.30 -11.90 -5.38
CA ILE A 15 -2.69 -10.58 -5.23
C ILE A 15 -2.58 -10.25 -3.74
N GLY A 16 -1.43 -9.75 -3.32
CA GLY A 16 -1.26 -9.27 -1.95
C GLY A 16 -1.99 -7.95 -1.70
N ASP A 17 -2.53 -7.80 -0.50
CA ASP A 17 -3.39 -6.68 -0.12
C ASP A 17 -3.06 -6.12 1.29
N LEU A 18 -3.66 -4.99 1.66
CA LEU A 18 -3.38 -4.30 2.92
C LEU A 18 -3.79 -5.14 4.15
N LYS A 19 -4.84 -5.96 4.04
CA LYS A 19 -5.27 -6.88 5.11
C LYS A 19 -4.26 -8.00 5.30
N GLY A 20 -3.66 -8.49 4.23
CA GLY A 20 -2.61 -9.48 4.23
C GLY A 20 -1.37 -8.97 4.94
N ILE A 21 -0.95 -7.73 4.70
CA ILE A 21 0.14 -7.10 5.46
C ILE A 21 -0.25 -6.99 6.94
N THR A 22 -1.46 -6.50 7.23
CA THR A 22 -1.98 -6.33 8.60
C THR A 22 -1.94 -7.65 9.38
N ALA A 23 -2.33 -8.76 8.75
CA ALA A 23 -2.28 -10.10 9.34
C ALA A 23 -0.86 -10.63 9.63
N LYS A 24 0.18 -9.99 9.09
CA LYS A 24 1.60 -10.35 9.31
C LYS A 24 2.35 -9.37 10.21
N LEU A 25 1.68 -8.38 10.79
CA LEU A 25 2.34 -7.41 11.66
C LEU A 25 2.99 -8.03 12.90
N ASP A 26 2.42 -9.11 13.45
CA ASP A 26 3.02 -9.84 14.57
C ASP A 26 4.33 -10.54 14.17
N TYR A 27 4.37 -11.09 12.95
CA TYR A 27 5.59 -11.66 12.39
C TYR A 27 6.67 -10.59 12.17
N LEU A 28 6.28 -9.44 11.62
CA LEU A 28 7.19 -8.31 11.37
C LEU A 28 7.73 -7.72 12.70
N GLN A 29 6.88 -7.61 13.72
CA GLN A 29 7.30 -7.19 15.04
C GLN A 29 8.27 -8.21 15.67
N TRP A 30 7.97 -9.51 15.60
CA TRP A 30 8.85 -10.57 16.09
C TRP A 30 10.23 -10.55 15.40
N LEU A 31 10.24 -10.28 14.09
CA LEU A 31 11.47 -10.16 13.31
C LEU A 31 12.33 -8.96 13.76
N GLY A 32 11.74 -8.00 14.47
CA GLY A 32 12.41 -6.80 14.98
C GLY A 32 12.32 -5.60 14.03
N VAL A 33 11.35 -5.60 13.10
CA VAL A 33 11.11 -4.47 12.20
C VAL A 33 10.53 -3.29 12.99
N ASP A 34 11.10 -2.11 12.81
CA ASP A 34 10.69 -0.86 13.46
C ASP A 34 10.01 0.14 12.50
N CYS A 35 10.17 -0.05 11.18
CA CYS A 35 9.57 0.79 10.15
C CYS A 35 9.19 -0.03 8.91
N LEU A 36 7.98 0.21 8.40
CA LEU A 36 7.47 -0.32 7.14
C LEU A 36 7.49 0.78 6.08
N TRP A 37 8.04 0.44 4.92
CA TRP A 37 8.02 1.29 3.73
C TRP A 37 7.17 0.61 2.66
N LEU A 38 6.10 1.26 2.25
CA LEU A 38 5.21 0.82 1.20
C LEU A 38 5.53 1.57 -0.10
N PRO A 39 5.93 0.86 -1.17
CA PRO A 39 5.90 1.39 -2.53
C PRO A 39 4.46 1.79 -2.95
N PRO A 40 4.27 2.42 -4.12
CA PRO A 40 2.98 2.97 -4.52
C PRO A 40 1.83 1.97 -4.45
N PHE A 41 0.78 2.33 -3.72
CA PHE A 41 -0.48 1.59 -3.58
C PHE A 41 -1.70 2.41 -3.98
N PHE A 42 -1.48 3.62 -4.50
CA PHE A 42 -2.53 4.52 -4.98
C PHE A 42 -3.19 3.97 -6.23
N LYS A 43 -4.39 4.48 -6.53
CA LYS A 43 -5.09 4.16 -7.77
C LYS A 43 -4.22 4.55 -8.98
N SER A 44 -4.02 3.58 -9.86
CA SER A 44 -3.11 3.67 -11.00
C SER A 44 -3.59 2.74 -12.12
N PRO A 45 -3.36 3.08 -13.40
CA PRO A 45 -3.52 2.15 -14.53
C PRO A 45 -2.46 1.04 -14.58
N LEU A 46 -1.45 1.09 -13.70
CA LEU A 46 -0.39 0.11 -13.54
C LEU A 46 0.51 -0.07 -14.76
N ARG A 47 0.72 0.99 -15.54
CA ARG A 47 1.68 0.97 -16.66
C ARG A 47 3.13 1.06 -16.20
N ASP A 48 3.36 1.52 -14.97
CA ASP A 48 4.67 1.58 -14.32
C ASP A 48 4.59 1.06 -12.88
N GLY A 49 3.93 -0.08 -12.67
CA GLY A 49 3.90 -0.76 -11.37
C GLY A 49 3.27 0.04 -10.22
N GLY A 50 2.45 1.06 -10.52
CA GLY A 50 1.80 1.93 -9.54
C GLY A 50 2.41 3.33 -9.43
N TYR A 51 3.56 3.59 -10.05
CA TYR A 51 4.18 4.91 -10.07
C TYR A 51 3.45 5.89 -11.00
N ASP A 52 2.68 5.39 -11.97
CA ASP A 52 1.76 6.17 -12.79
C ASP A 52 0.42 6.40 -12.06
N VAL A 53 0.42 7.30 -11.06
CA VAL A 53 -0.75 7.56 -10.19
C VAL A 53 -1.85 8.36 -10.91
N SER A 54 -3.09 7.87 -10.89
CA SER A 54 -4.27 8.55 -11.44
C SER A 54 -5.15 9.22 -10.40
N ASP A 55 -5.05 8.82 -9.13
CA ASP A 55 -5.71 9.48 -7.98
C ASP A 55 -4.89 9.25 -6.69
N TYR A 56 -4.33 10.33 -6.16
CA TYR A 56 -3.51 10.31 -4.94
C TYR A 56 -4.30 10.12 -3.64
N THR A 57 -5.63 10.14 -3.70
CA THR A 57 -6.52 10.02 -2.54
C THR A 57 -7.21 8.67 -2.45
N ALA A 58 -7.08 7.85 -3.48
CA ALA A 58 -7.66 6.52 -3.56
C ALA A 58 -6.59 5.43 -3.51
N VAL A 59 -6.91 4.32 -2.86
CA VAL A 59 -6.15 3.08 -2.91
C VAL A 59 -6.49 2.32 -4.20
N LEU A 60 -5.52 1.61 -4.76
CA LEU A 60 -5.75 0.72 -5.88
C LEU A 60 -6.73 -0.39 -5.46
N PRO A 61 -7.85 -0.61 -6.16
CA PRO A 61 -8.92 -1.50 -5.67
C PRO A 61 -8.50 -2.95 -5.35
N GLU A 62 -7.49 -3.46 -6.05
CA GLU A 62 -6.92 -4.80 -5.82
C GLU A 62 -6.10 -4.89 -4.51
N PHE A 63 -5.74 -3.76 -3.89
CA PHE A 63 -5.05 -3.73 -2.58
C PHE A 63 -5.98 -3.48 -1.39
N GLY A 64 -7.24 -3.12 -1.65
CA GLY A 64 -8.24 -2.75 -0.64
C GLY A 64 -8.73 -1.32 -0.81
N ASP A 65 -9.18 -0.72 0.30
CA ASP A 65 -9.68 0.64 0.34
C ASP A 65 -8.94 1.54 1.36
N LEU A 66 -9.40 2.79 1.50
CA LEU A 66 -8.80 3.73 2.44
C LEU A 66 -9.00 3.30 3.90
N ALA A 67 -10.09 2.63 4.23
CA ALA A 67 -10.33 2.15 5.59
C ALA A 67 -9.35 1.01 5.94
N ASP A 68 -9.08 0.12 4.99
CA ASP A 68 -8.07 -0.93 5.14
C ASP A 68 -6.67 -0.33 5.36
N PHE A 69 -6.34 0.78 4.68
CA PHE A 69 -5.08 1.50 4.90
C PHE A 69 -4.99 2.13 6.29
N VAL A 70 -6.08 2.77 6.76
CA VAL A 70 -6.14 3.33 8.13
C VAL A 70 -5.97 2.23 9.17
N GLU A 71 -6.66 1.10 9.02
CA GLU A 71 -6.54 -0.04 9.93
C GLU A 71 -5.10 -0.57 9.97
N PHE A 72 -4.46 -0.73 8.81
CA PHE A 72 -3.06 -1.15 8.71
C PHE A 72 -2.11 -0.20 9.45
N VAL A 73 -2.28 1.11 9.28
CA VAL A 73 -1.45 2.13 9.93
C VAL A 73 -1.65 2.12 11.44
N ASP A 74 -2.90 2.08 11.91
CA ASP A 74 -3.22 2.02 13.33
C ASP A 74 -2.67 0.75 14.00
N ALA A 75 -2.85 -0.41 13.35
CA ALA A 75 -2.32 -1.69 13.83
C ALA A 75 -0.79 -1.73 13.84
N SER A 76 -0.13 -1.06 12.89
CA SER A 76 1.32 -0.92 12.86
C SER A 76 1.82 -0.05 14.02
N HIS A 77 1.17 1.10 14.24
CA HIS A 77 1.51 2.02 15.31
C HIS A 77 1.30 1.41 16.71
N GLN A 78 0.25 0.62 16.91
CA GLN A 78 0.01 -0.11 18.16
C GLN A 78 1.16 -1.06 18.52
N ARG A 79 1.91 -1.54 17.51
CA ARG A 79 3.08 -2.41 17.68
C ARG A 79 4.40 -1.64 17.78
N GLY A 80 4.34 -0.31 17.79
CA GLY A 80 5.51 0.56 17.84
C GLY A 80 6.22 0.75 16.49
N MET A 81 5.71 0.15 15.41
CA MET A 81 6.28 0.31 14.07
C MET A 81 5.89 1.66 13.48
N ARG A 82 6.76 2.24 12.65
CA ARG A 82 6.46 3.41 11.81
C ARG A 82 6.00 2.96 10.42
N VAL A 83 5.24 3.80 9.73
CA VAL A 83 4.85 3.58 8.33
C VAL A 83 5.28 4.80 7.51
N ILE A 84 6.02 4.54 6.44
CA ILE A 84 6.32 5.52 5.38
C ILE A 84 5.81 4.99 4.04
N ILE A 85 5.49 5.90 3.15
CA ILE A 85 4.94 5.58 1.83
C ILE A 85 5.77 6.28 0.75
N ASP A 86 5.86 5.67 -0.43
CA ASP A 86 6.31 6.39 -1.62
C ASP A 86 5.28 7.42 -2.04
N PHE A 87 5.75 8.65 -2.26
CA PHE A 87 4.92 9.74 -2.75
C PHE A 87 5.46 10.29 -4.06
N VAL A 88 4.86 9.86 -5.17
CA VAL A 88 5.32 10.16 -6.53
C VAL A 88 4.76 11.50 -7.00
N MET A 89 5.52 12.57 -6.84
CA MET A 89 5.08 13.93 -7.21
C MET A 89 5.65 14.47 -8.53
N ASN A 90 6.69 13.82 -9.07
CA ASN A 90 7.37 14.33 -10.26
C ASN A 90 6.50 14.23 -11.53
N HIS A 91 5.57 13.28 -11.56
CA HIS A 91 4.68 13.02 -12.68
C HIS A 91 3.36 12.40 -12.18
N THR A 92 2.32 12.47 -12.99
CA THR A 92 1.03 11.78 -12.80
C THR A 92 0.74 10.88 -14.01
N SER A 93 -0.23 9.98 -13.88
CA SER A 93 -0.79 9.24 -15.03
C SER A 93 -1.43 10.19 -16.05
N ASP A 94 -1.42 9.77 -17.32
CA ASP A 94 -2.20 10.38 -18.41
C ASP A 94 -3.72 10.28 -18.21
N GLN A 95 -4.18 9.45 -17.27
CA GLN A 95 -5.58 9.30 -16.87
C GLN A 95 -5.96 10.10 -15.61
N HIS A 96 -5.02 10.86 -15.02
CA HIS A 96 -5.34 11.75 -13.91
C HIS A 96 -6.20 12.92 -14.39
N GLU A 97 -7.14 13.39 -13.55
CA GLU A 97 -8.03 14.52 -13.87
C GLU A 97 -7.29 15.81 -14.27
N TRP A 98 -6.07 16.04 -13.75
CA TRP A 98 -5.28 17.22 -14.09
C TRP A 98 -4.66 17.16 -15.49
N PHE A 99 -4.63 15.98 -16.10
CA PHE A 99 -4.09 15.74 -17.43
C PHE A 99 -5.18 15.71 -18.53
N GLN A 100 -6.46 15.74 -18.13
CA GLN A 100 -7.61 15.86 -19.03
C GLN A 100 -7.89 17.32 -19.39
#